data_AF-A0A9D1U9C1-F1
#
_entry.id   AF-A0A9D1U9C1-F1
#
_cell.length_a   1.000
_cell.length_b   1.000
_cell.length_c   1.000
_cell.angle_alpha   90.00
_cell.angle_beta   90.00
_cell.angle_gamma   90.00
#
_symmetry.space_group_name_H-M   'P 1'
#
loop_
_entity.id
_entity.type
_entity.pdbx_description
1 polymer ?
#
loop_
_entity_poly.entity_id
_entity_poly.type
_entity_poly.pdbx_seq_one_letter_code
_entity_poly.pdbx_strand_id
1 'polypeptide(L)'
;MTQTPQELETFLESWTADPNGAKEAFIRFRDFLLTTPDVRFEFKARPGVSYSLRAANPKQSRPLFVLVDVVDDEPEARWLSVCFYADMINDPDELGDFVPSGLMGEDACCLNLEEDDAAMRDYILARLGEAAAAAAK
;
A
#
# COMPACT_ATOMS: atom_id res chain seq x y z
N MET A 1 -10.72 -15.82 -7.95
CA MET A 1 -9.62 -15.81 -6.97
C MET A 1 -8.65 -14.74 -7.41
N THR A 2 -8.42 -13.72 -6.58
CA THR A 2 -7.41 -12.70 -6.87
C THR A 2 -6.04 -13.32 -6.61
N GLN A 3 -5.14 -13.28 -7.59
CA GLN A 3 -3.78 -13.81 -7.47
C GLN A 3 -2.79 -12.66 -7.40
N THR A 4 -1.70 -12.88 -6.66
CA THR A 4 -0.54 -11.98 -6.65
C THR A 4 0.19 -12.06 -7.98
N PRO A 5 0.69 -10.93 -8.52
CA PRO A 5 1.57 -10.96 -9.69
C PRO A 5 2.86 -11.75 -9.40
N GLN A 6 3.34 -12.55 -10.36
CA GLN A 6 4.56 -13.36 -10.19
C GLN A 6 5.81 -12.52 -9.86
N GLU A 7 5.89 -11.30 -10.41
CA GLU A 7 6.97 -10.36 -10.12
C GLU A 7 6.98 -9.95 -8.63
N LEU A 8 5.82 -9.87 -7.99
CA LEU A 8 5.73 -9.59 -6.56
C LEU A 8 6.31 -10.74 -5.73
N GLU A 9 6.00 -11.98 -6.09
CA GLU A 9 6.54 -13.16 -5.42
C GLU A 9 8.06 -13.21 -5.53
N THR A 10 8.59 -12.94 -6.73
CA THR A 10 10.03 -12.86 -6.99
C THR A 10 10.69 -11.78 -6.13
N PHE A 11 10.08 -10.59 -6.03
CA PHE A 11 10.56 -9.52 -5.16
C PHE A 11 10.60 -9.96 -3.69
N LEU A 12 9.52 -10.55 -3.17
CA LEU A 12 9.45 -11.00 -1.79
C LEU A 12 10.46 -12.11 -1.46
N GLU A 13 10.74 -13.00 -2.40
CA GLU A 13 11.79 -14.02 -2.24
C GLU A 13 13.18 -13.38 -2.16
N SER A 14 13.45 -12.36 -2.97
CA SER A 14 14.73 -11.63 -2.98
C SER A 14 14.95 -10.73 -1.75
N TRP A 15 13.88 -10.24 -1.13
CA TRP A 15 13.96 -9.37 0.04
C TRP A 15 14.33 -10.18 1.30
N THR A 16 15.63 -10.37 1.53
CA THR A 16 16.15 -11.22 2.61
C THR A 16 16.65 -10.46 3.84
N ALA A 17 17.09 -9.21 3.67
CA ALA A 17 17.45 -8.31 4.76
C ALA A 17 16.31 -7.31 5.02
N ASP A 18 15.82 -7.25 6.25
CA ASP A 18 14.69 -6.40 6.65
C ASP A 18 14.88 -5.89 8.08
N PRO A 19 15.88 -5.02 8.35
CA PRO A 19 16.14 -4.52 9.69
C PRO A 19 14.98 -3.67 10.24
N ASN A 20 14.18 -3.06 9.37
CA ASN A 20 13.03 -2.23 9.73
C ASN A 20 11.74 -3.02 9.94
N GLY A 21 11.73 -4.33 9.65
CA GLY A 21 10.52 -5.17 9.77
C GLY A 21 9.40 -4.83 8.78
N ALA A 22 9.71 -4.10 7.70
CA ALA A 22 8.74 -3.61 6.74
C ALA A 22 8.15 -4.74 5.88
N LYS A 23 8.87 -5.85 5.68
CA LYS A 23 8.42 -6.98 4.85
C LYS A 23 7.19 -7.66 5.44
N GLU A 24 7.18 -7.89 6.75
CA GLU A 24 6.04 -8.52 7.43
C GLU A 24 4.79 -7.63 7.34
N ALA A 25 4.95 -6.33 7.58
CA ALA A 25 3.87 -5.36 7.44
C ALA A 25 3.30 -5.33 6.01
N PHE A 26 4.18 -5.29 5.00
CA PHE A 26 3.77 -5.34 3.60
C PHE A 26 2.98 -6.61 3.26
N ILE A 27 3.47 -7.78 3.72
CA ILE A 27 2.77 -9.06 3.53
C ILE A 27 1.38 -9.01 4.17
N ARG A 28 1.25 -8.46 5.38
CA ARG A 28 -0.02 -8.33 6.08
C ARG A 28 -1.01 -7.44 5.30
N PHE A 29 -0.54 -6.32 4.75
CA PHE A 29 -1.35 -5.42 3.92
C PHE A 29 -1.80 -6.08 2.61
N ARG A 30 -0.87 -6.76 1.94
CA ARG A 30 -1.16 -7.55 0.73
C ARG A 30 -2.21 -8.63 1.00
N ASP A 31 -2.06 -9.38 2.09
CA ASP A 31 -2.96 -10.48 2.42
C ASP A 31 -4.37 -9.99 2.75
N PHE A 32 -4.48 -8.87 3.48
CA PHE A 32 -5.75 -8.20 3.68
C PHE A 32 -6.42 -7.85 2.34
N LEU A 33 -5.69 -7.20 1.44
CA LEU A 33 -6.21 -6.81 0.12
C LEU A 33 -6.57 -8.02 -0.75
N LEU A 34 -5.83 -9.13 -0.67
CA LEU A 34 -6.14 -10.38 -1.38
C LEU A 34 -7.45 -11.01 -0.93
N THR A 35 -7.78 -10.88 0.35
CA THR A 35 -9.06 -11.37 0.91
C THR A 35 -10.24 -10.44 0.64
N THR A 36 -9.98 -9.23 0.11
CA THR A 36 -11.02 -8.25 -0.20
C THR A 36 -11.71 -8.58 -1.54
N PRO A 37 -13.05 -8.67 -1.59
CA PRO A 37 -13.77 -8.99 -2.82
C PRO A 37 -13.52 -7.99 -3.95
N ASP A 38 -13.50 -8.49 -5.19
CA ASP A 38 -13.36 -7.72 -6.43
C ASP A 38 -12.09 -6.87 -6.55
N VAL A 39 -11.08 -7.08 -5.69
CA VAL A 39 -9.79 -6.40 -5.82
C VAL A 39 -8.94 -7.03 -6.92
N ARG A 40 -8.35 -6.18 -7.77
CA ARG A 40 -7.33 -6.54 -8.76
C ARG A 40 -6.02 -5.88 -8.40
N PHE A 41 -4.90 -6.56 -8.69
CA PHE A 41 -3.57 -6.05 -8.42
C PHE A 41 -2.81 -5.72 -9.70
N GLU A 42 -2.09 -4.60 -9.64
CA GLU A 42 -0.96 -4.29 -10.51
C GLU A 42 0.28 -4.16 -9.63
N PHE A 43 1.40 -4.75 -10.04
CA PHE A 43 2.68 -4.57 -9.37
C PHE A 43 3.62 -3.81 -10.29
N LYS A 44 4.29 -2.77 -9.77
CA LYS A 44 5.22 -1.95 -10.55
C LYS A 44 6.55 -1.84 -9.82
N ALA A 45 7.51 -2.65 -10.24
CA ALA A 45 8.87 -2.63 -9.74
C ALA A 45 9.69 -1.50 -10.39
N ARG A 46 10.39 -0.71 -9.56
CA ARG A 46 11.39 0.27 -9.94
C ARG A 46 12.57 0.14 -8.96
N PRO A 47 13.48 -0.83 -9.17
CA PRO A 47 14.61 -1.05 -8.26
C PRO A 47 15.43 0.23 -8.03
N GLY A 48 15.81 0.50 -6.78
CA GLY A 48 16.45 1.73 -6.34
C GLY A 48 15.51 2.93 -6.17
N VAL A 49 14.19 2.71 -6.31
CA VAL A 49 13.17 3.76 -6.16
C VAL A 49 11.99 3.24 -5.33
N SER A 50 11.28 2.22 -5.84
CA SER A 50 10.10 1.66 -5.17
C SER A 50 9.60 0.37 -5.81
N TYR A 51 8.95 -0.47 -5.01
CA TYR A 51 8.16 -1.61 -5.46
C TYR A 51 6.70 -1.39 -5.06
N SER A 52 5.88 -1.01 -6.03
CA SER A 52 4.51 -0.56 -5.78
C SER A 52 3.49 -1.68 -6.01
N LEU A 53 2.72 -2.03 -4.97
CA LEU A 53 1.51 -2.84 -5.11
C LEU A 53 0.29 -1.92 -5.19
N ARG A 54 -0.45 -1.99 -6.29
CA ARG A 54 -1.64 -1.17 -6.54
C ARG A 54 -2.87 -2.04 -6.47
N ALA A 55 -3.82 -1.68 -5.61
CA ALA A 55 -5.10 -2.36 -5.53
C ALA A 55 -6.19 -1.54 -6.20
N ALA A 56 -6.97 -2.17 -7.06
CA ALA A 56 -8.05 -1.55 -7.82
C ALA A 56 -9.35 -2.31 -7.63
N ASN A 57 -10.49 -1.62 -7.73
CA ASN A 57 -11.82 -2.25 -7.77
C ASN A 57 -12.48 -1.88 -9.09
N PRO A 58 -13.02 -2.85 -9.88
CA PRO A 58 -13.60 -2.58 -11.19
C PRO A 58 -14.88 -1.73 -11.16
N LYS A 59 -15.46 -1.48 -9.99
CA LYS A 59 -16.59 -0.57 -9.82
C LYS A 59 -16.19 0.90 -9.84
N GLN A 60 -14.89 1.20 -9.69
CA GLN A 60 -14.35 2.55 -9.72
C GLN A 60 -13.81 2.90 -11.11
N SER A 61 -13.88 4.18 -11.47
CA SER A 61 -13.21 4.72 -12.67
C SER A 61 -11.72 4.98 -12.43
N ARG A 62 -11.33 5.20 -11.17
CA ARG A 62 -9.93 5.37 -10.77
C ARG A 62 -9.14 4.07 -11.01
N PRO A 63 -7.87 4.16 -11.42
CA PRO A 63 -7.06 2.98 -11.78
C PRO A 63 -6.68 2.13 -10.56
N LEU A 64 -6.78 2.69 -9.35
CA LEU A 64 -6.53 2.05 -8.05
C LEU A 64 -7.36 2.77 -6.98
N PHE A 65 -7.43 2.23 -5.77
CA PHE A 65 -7.95 2.91 -4.58
C PHE A 65 -6.90 3.04 -3.46
N VAL A 66 -5.84 2.22 -3.51
CA VAL A 66 -4.66 2.34 -2.65
C VAL A 66 -3.39 1.91 -3.40
N LEU A 67 -2.30 2.61 -3.09
CA LEU A 67 -0.93 2.31 -3.50
C LEU A 67 -0.14 1.93 -2.23
N VAL A 68 0.25 0.67 -2.10
CA VAL A 68 1.17 0.20 -1.05
C VAL A 68 2.56 0.17 -1.66
N ASP A 69 3.39 1.16 -1.36
CA ASP A 69 4.74 1.29 -1.90
C ASP A 69 5.77 0.80 -0.89
N VAL A 70 6.62 -0.15 -1.32
CA VAL A 70 7.87 -0.42 -0.61
C VAL A 70 8.90 0.54 -1.16
N VAL A 71 9.30 1.53 -0.36
CA VAL A 71 10.30 2.51 -0.76
C VAL A 71 11.67 1.83 -0.71
N ASP A 72 12.42 1.98 -1.81
CA ASP A 72 13.68 1.27 -2.08
C ASP A 72 14.82 2.24 -2.40
N ASP A 73 14.76 3.44 -1.85
CA ASP A 73 15.83 4.44 -1.94
C ASP A 73 17.09 4.00 -1.19
N GLU A 74 16.92 3.32 -0.06
CA GLU A 74 17.96 2.57 0.64
C GLU A 74 17.57 1.07 0.74
N PRO A 75 18.03 0.20 -0.18
CA PRO A 75 17.59 -1.21 -0.25
C PRO A 75 17.85 -2.06 1.00
N GLU A 76 18.76 -1.61 1.87
CA GLU A 76 19.09 -2.26 3.16
C GLU A 76 18.14 -1.82 4.29
N ALA A 77 17.40 -0.70 4.12
CA ALA A 77 16.54 -0.09 5.12
C ALA A 77 15.19 0.31 4.50
N ARG A 78 14.58 -0.61 3.73
CA ARG A 78 13.27 -0.40 3.11
C ARG A 78 12.20 -0.05 4.14
N TRP A 79 11.29 0.82 3.74
CA TRP A 79 10.14 1.25 4.53
C TRP A 79 8.88 1.27 3.65
N LEU A 80 7.70 1.46 4.24
CA LEU A 80 6.43 1.47 3.50
C LEU A 80 5.82 2.87 3.45
N SER A 81 5.35 3.26 2.27
CA SER A 81 4.43 4.39 2.11
C SER A 81 3.12 3.89 1.53
N VAL A 82 2.02 4.07 2.27
CA VAL A 82 0.68 3.63 1.85
C VAL A 82 -0.17 4.85 1.53
N CYS A 83 -0.36 5.10 0.24
CA CYS A 83 -1.07 6.27 -0.25
C CYS A 83 -2.50 5.92 -0.68
N PHE A 84 -3.44 6.69 -0.17
CA PHE A 84 -4.86 6.66 -0.49
C PHE A 84 -5.24 7.95 -1.21
N TYR A 85 -6.31 7.93 -1.99
CA TYR A 85 -6.98 9.19 -2.34
C TYR A 85 -7.56 9.79 -1.05
N ALA A 86 -7.37 11.09 -0.83
CA ALA A 86 -7.73 11.75 0.43
C ALA A 86 -9.24 11.64 0.76
N ASP A 87 -10.09 11.44 -0.25
CA ASP A 87 -11.54 11.26 -0.10
C ASP A 87 -11.98 9.80 0.17
N MET A 88 -11.06 8.84 0.11
CA MET A 88 -11.37 7.41 0.29
C MET A 88 -11.26 6.92 1.73
N ILE A 89 -10.60 7.69 2.59
CA ILE A 89 -10.34 7.32 3.99
C ILE A 89 -10.63 8.49 4.92
N ASN A 90 -10.83 8.18 6.21
CA ASN A 90 -10.82 9.19 7.26
C ASN A 90 -9.55 9.02 8.09
N ASP A 91 -8.76 10.08 8.23
CA ASP A 91 -7.52 10.10 9.01
C ASP A 91 -7.74 10.90 10.32
N PRO A 92 -8.48 10.35 11.31
CA PRO A 92 -8.90 11.10 12.49
C PRO A 92 -7.75 11.53 13.39
N ASP A 93 -6.64 10.79 13.37
CA ASP A 93 -5.46 11.05 14.19
C ASP A 93 -4.41 11.90 13.46
N GLU A 94 -4.73 12.35 12.23
CA GLU A 94 -3.87 13.19 11.39
C GLU A 94 -2.44 12.63 11.24
N LEU A 95 -2.33 11.30 11.12
CA LEU A 95 -1.05 10.59 11.02
C LEU A 95 -0.52 10.52 9.59
N GLY A 96 -1.37 10.82 8.60
CA GLY A 96 -1.01 10.79 7.20
C GLY A 96 -0.52 12.14 6.69
N ASP A 97 0.45 12.10 5.79
CA ASP A 97 0.86 13.26 5.03
C ASP A 97 -0.19 13.59 3.97
N PHE A 98 -0.76 14.79 4.03
CA PHE A 98 -1.60 15.30 2.95
C PHE A 98 -0.73 15.79 1.79
N VAL A 99 -0.88 15.17 0.63
CA VAL A 99 -0.09 15.47 -0.57
C VAL A 99 -1.02 15.92 -1.70
N PRO A 100 -1.04 17.24 -2.02
CA PRO A 100 -1.81 17.77 -3.14
C PRO A 100 -1.39 17.11 -4.46
N SER A 101 -2.36 16.62 -5.23
CA SER A 101 -2.11 15.87 -6.48
C SER A 101 -1.15 14.67 -6.33
N GLY A 102 -1.00 14.13 -5.12
CA GLY A 102 -0.02 13.09 -4.78
C GLY A 102 -0.31 11.71 -5.39
N LEU A 103 -1.56 11.42 -5.78
CA LEU A 103 -1.95 10.11 -6.30
C LEU A 103 -2.72 10.24 -7.61
N MET A 104 -2.04 9.91 -8.71
CA MET A 104 -2.61 9.98 -10.07
C MET A 104 -3.19 11.37 -10.42
N GLY A 105 -2.60 12.44 -9.88
CA GLY A 105 -3.03 13.82 -10.10
C GLY A 105 -4.13 14.31 -9.15
N GLU A 106 -4.61 13.45 -8.25
CA GLU A 106 -5.59 13.79 -7.21
C GLU A 106 -4.92 13.84 -5.83
N ASP A 107 -5.58 14.51 -4.89
CA ASP A 107 -5.07 14.67 -3.52
C ASP A 107 -4.97 13.33 -2.80
N ALA A 108 -3.88 13.16 -2.06
CA ALA A 108 -3.56 11.92 -1.38
C ALA A 108 -3.38 12.12 0.13
N CYS A 109 -3.66 11.07 0.88
CA CYS A 109 -3.23 10.89 2.26
C CYS A 109 -2.26 9.69 2.25
N CYS A 110 -1.00 9.93 2.61
CA CYS A 110 0.05 8.91 2.62
C CYS A 110 0.48 8.59 4.05
N LEU A 111 0.35 7.32 4.44
CA LEU A 111 0.72 6.82 5.76
C LEU A 111 2.03 6.05 5.65
N ASN A 112 3.05 6.48 6.39
CA ASN A 112 4.38 5.90 6.32
C ASN A 112 4.64 4.96 7.51
N LEU A 113 5.30 3.84 7.24
CA LEU A 113 5.78 2.89 8.25
C LEU A 113 7.29 2.73 8.05
N GLU A 114 8.07 3.55 8.76
CA GLU A 114 9.53 3.59 8.69
C GLU A 114 10.17 2.37 9.37
N GLU A 115 9.59 1.95 10.49
CA GLU A 115 9.96 0.77 11.29
C GLU A 115 8.70 -0.02 11.69
N ASP A 116 8.82 -1.28 12.13
CA ASP A 116 7.67 -2.08 12.61
C ASP A 116 7.08 -1.49 13.90
N ASP A 117 6.18 -0.53 13.72
CA ASP A 117 5.28 -0.01 14.72
C ASP A 117 3.92 -0.71 14.60
N ALA A 118 3.55 -1.47 15.63
CA ALA A 118 2.29 -2.21 15.65
C ALA A 118 1.05 -1.29 15.59
N ALA A 119 1.09 -0.13 16.24
CA ALA A 119 -0.03 0.80 16.26
C ALA A 119 -0.21 1.46 14.88
N MET A 120 0.88 1.90 14.25
CA MET A 120 0.83 2.46 12.90
C MET A 120 0.42 1.41 11.87
N ARG A 121 0.91 0.17 12.01
CA ARG A 121 0.51 -0.95 11.15
C ARG A 121 -0.98 -1.24 11.25
N ASP A 122 -1.54 -1.30 12.46
CA ASP A 122 -2.97 -1.52 12.66
C ASP A 122 -3.81 -0.32 12.18
N TYR A 123 -3.30 0.91 12.33
CA TYR A 123 -3.90 2.12 11.79
C TYR A 123 -4.01 2.07 10.26
N ILE A 124 -2.92 1.76 9.57
CA ILE A 124 -2.90 1.57 8.11
C ILE A 124 -3.87 0.47 7.69
N LEU A 125 -3.95 -0.63 8.44
CA LEU A 125 -4.88 -1.73 8.16
C LEU A 125 -6.35 -1.28 8.20
N ALA A 126 -6.70 -0.41 9.16
CA ALA A 126 -8.04 0.17 9.25
C ALA A 126 -8.35 1.05 8.03
N ARG A 127 -7.39 1.88 7.59
CA ARG A 127 -7.55 2.74 6.41
C ARG A 127 -7.63 1.94 5.11
N LEU A 128 -6.93 0.82 4.99
CA LEU A 128 -7.09 -0.13 3.89
C LEU A 128 -8.54 -0.66 3.80
N GLY A 129 -9.15 -0.96 4.95
CA GLY A 129 -10.55 -1.40 5.01
C GLY A 129 -11.55 -0.32 4.59
N GLU A 130 -11.33 0.93 5.01
CA GLU A 130 -12.14 2.07 4.59
C GLU A 130 -12.07 2.31 3.08
N ALA A 131 -10.84 2.37 2.54
CA ALA A 131 -10.63 2.59 1.11
C ALA A 131 -11.23 1.45 0.27
N ALA A 132 -11.07 0.20 0.70
CA ALA A 132 -11.68 -0.95 0.05
C ALA A 132 -13.22 -0.88 0.07
N ALA A 133 -13.82 -0.52 1.20
CA ALA A 133 -15.27 -0.37 1.34
C ALA A 133 -15.81 0.80 0.51
N ALA A 134 -15.06 1.90 0.40
CA ALA A 134 -15.39 3.02 -0.47
C ALA A 134 -15.32 2.63 -1.96
N ALA A 135 -14.26 1.92 -2.35
CA ALA A 135 -14.06 1.47 -3.72
C ALA A 135 -15.06 0.40 -4.19
N ALA A 136 -15.67 -0.35 -3.27
CA ALA A 136 -16.63 -1.40 -3.59
C ALA A 136 -18.07 -0.90 -3.85
N LYS A 137 -18.32 0.40 -3.69
CA LYS A 137 -19.59 1.08 -4.01
C LYS A 137 -19.67 1.40 -5.49
#